data_AF-A0A3E0WYT7-F1
#
_entry.id   AF-A0A3E0WYT7-F1
#
_cell.length_a   1.000
_cell.length_b   1.000
_cell.length_c   1.000
_cell.angle_alpha   90.00
_cell.angle_beta   90.00
_cell.angle_gamma   90.00
#
_symmetry.space_group_name_H-M   'P 1'
#
loop_
_entity.id
_entity.type
_entity.pdbx_description
1 polymer ?
#
loop_
_entity_poly.entity_id
_entity_poly.type
_entity_poly.pdbx_seq_one_letter_code
_entity_poly.pdbx_strand_id
1 'polypeptide(L)'
;MQLQINGGRAHPELRTPVAGQGLQPVMTAPVEDAAFASATAPAERQLLLARIALGKLLETRPPEPTDVRTRVQVLLPPEASSRGRQLTQEAVWETLVEAFPATAAYAWGFTRTATGGVQALIDCLAPEAEEENWQQLILLGADSLLDARTVLALAQANRIMTAGAGQGIVPGEAAGAVALTRTPGAQPVRA
;
A
#
# COMPACT_ATOMS: atom_id res chain seq x y z
N MET A 1 18.63 -8.20 -10.23
CA MET A 1 17.19 -8.56 -10.23
C MET A 1 16.41 -7.29 -10.56
N GLN A 2 15.79 -7.19 -11.72
CA GLN A 2 14.95 -6.04 -12.08
C GLN A 2 13.56 -6.28 -11.48
N LEU A 3 13.09 -5.37 -10.63
CA LEU A 3 11.72 -5.40 -10.13
C LEU A 3 10.79 -5.13 -11.33
N GLN A 4 10.06 -6.14 -11.81
CA GLN A 4 8.98 -5.93 -12.77
C GLN A 4 7.76 -5.47 -11.99
N ILE A 5 7.37 -4.21 -12.19
CA ILE A 5 6.09 -3.66 -11.72
C ILE A 5 5.06 -4.01 -12.79
N ASN A 6 4.01 -4.75 -12.43
CA ASN A 6 2.94 -5.07 -13.38
C ASN A 6 2.25 -3.78 -13.87
N GLY A 7 2.15 -3.63 -15.19
CA GLY A 7 1.69 -2.39 -15.83
C GLY A 7 2.69 -1.22 -15.79
N GLY A 8 3.92 -1.45 -15.31
CA GLY A 8 4.97 -0.43 -15.23
C GLY A 8 5.49 -0.04 -16.62
N ARG A 9 5.39 1.25 -16.94
CA ARG A 9 5.92 1.88 -18.15
C ARG A 9 6.77 3.09 -17.79
N ALA A 10 7.74 3.44 -18.62
CA ALA A 10 8.49 4.68 -18.44
C ALA A 10 7.55 5.88 -18.68
N HIS A 11 7.57 6.86 -17.78
CA HIS A 11 6.86 8.12 -17.99
C HIS A 11 7.54 8.90 -19.12
N PRO A 12 6.79 9.49 -20.08
CA PRO A 12 7.38 10.18 -21.23
C PRO A 12 8.22 11.40 -20.81
N GLU A 13 7.81 12.08 -19.74
CA GLU A 13 8.39 13.38 -19.34
C GLU A 13 9.12 13.37 -17.98
N LEU A 14 8.74 12.48 -17.06
CA LEU A 14 9.25 12.53 -15.69
C LEU A 14 10.57 11.76 -15.62
N ARG A 15 11.58 12.42 -15.05
CA ARG A 15 12.92 11.86 -14.85
C ARG A 15 13.37 12.03 -13.42
N THR A 16 14.13 11.07 -12.92
CA THR A 16 14.72 11.07 -11.58
C THR A 16 16.24 10.92 -11.64
N PRO A 17 17.02 11.59 -10.78
CA PRO A 17 18.47 11.42 -10.76
C PRO A 17 18.85 10.03 -10.22
N VAL A 18 19.73 9.34 -10.93
CA VAL A 18 20.32 8.06 -10.55
C VAL A 18 21.84 8.23 -10.43
N ALA A 19 22.40 7.87 -9.28
CA ALA A 19 23.81 8.02 -9.01
C ALA A 19 24.66 7.28 -10.06
N GLY A 20 25.60 7.99 -10.68
CA GLY A 20 26.46 7.44 -11.74
C GLY A 20 25.76 7.20 -13.09
N GLN A 21 24.47 7.50 -13.22
CA GLN A 21 23.68 7.28 -14.46
C GLN A 21 22.91 8.51 -14.93
N GLY A 22 22.98 9.64 -14.21
CA GLY A 22 22.30 10.88 -14.57
C GLY A 22 20.78 10.78 -14.42
N LEU A 23 20.02 11.53 -15.22
CA LEU A 23 18.56 11.51 -15.17
C LEU A 23 18.00 10.29 -15.91
N GLN A 24 17.26 9.43 -15.21
CA GLN A 24 16.60 8.25 -15.77
C GLN A 24 15.07 8.43 -15.77
N PRO A 25 14.33 7.85 -16.73
CA PRO A 25 12.87 7.91 -16.72
C PRO A 25 12.27 7.32 -15.45
N VAL A 26 11.23 7.97 -14.90
CA VAL A 26 10.45 7.42 -13.79
C VAL A 26 9.55 6.31 -14.33
N MET A 27 9.57 5.15 -13.67
CA MET A 27 8.62 4.06 -13.97
C MET A 27 7.28 4.34 -13.28
N THR A 28 6.19 4.31 -14.03
CA THR A 28 4.83 4.53 -13.53
C THR A 28 3.90 3.41 -13.97
N ALA A 29 2.92 3.09 -13.13
CA ALA A 29 1.80 2.23 -13.49
C ALA A 29 0.52 3.07 -13.25
N PRO A 30 -0.09 3.63 -14.31
CA PRO A 30 -1.22 4.54 -14.16
C PRO A 30 -2.43 3.84 -13.55
N VAL A 31 -3.16 4.56 -12.70
CA VAL A 31 -4.49 4.14 -12.23
C VAL A 31 -5.53 4.66 -13.22
N GLU A 32 -6.11 3.78 -14.01
CA GLU A 32 -7.17 4.08 -14.98
C GLU A 32 -8.56 4.08 -14.29
N ASP A 33 -8.70 4.85 -13.20
CA ASP A 33 -9.95 5.02 -12.45
C ASP A 33 -10.34 6.50 -12.45
N ALA A 34 -11.53 6.81 -12.97
CA ALA A 34 -12.02 8.18 -13.09
C ALA A 34 -12.19 8.86 -11.72
N ALA A 35 -12.54 8.11 -10.67
CA ALA A 35 -12.65 8.64 -9.31
C ALA A 35 -11.26 9.04 -8.76
N PHE A 36 -10.22 8.31 -9.17
CA PHE A 36 -8.85 8.66 -8.78
C PHE A 36 -8.39 9.98 -9.44
N ALA A 37 -8.80 10.25 -10.68
CA ALA A 37 -8.50 11.49 -11.36
C ALA A 37 -9.19 12.72 -10.73
N SER A 38 -10.37 12.53 -10.10
CA SER A 38 -11.11 13.60 -9.41
C SER A 38 -10.67 13.82 -7.96
N ALA A 39 -9.97 12.86 -7.35
CA ALA A 39 -9.60 12.91 -5.94
C ALA A 39 -8.48 13.91 -5.66
N THR A 40 -8.79 14.98 -4.93
CA THR A 40 -7.85 16.07 -4.66
C THR A 40 -7.20 15.97 -3.29
N ALA A 41 -7.85 15.30 -2.33
CA ALA A 41 -7.31 15.11 -1.00
C ALA A 41 -6.39 13.86 -0.92
N PRO A 42 -5.26 13.91 -0.19
CA PRO A 42 -4.38 12.75 -0.04
C PRO A 42 -5.06 11.55 0.62
N ALA A 43 -5.93 11.78 1.61
CA ALA A 43 -6.68 10.71 2.26
C ALA A 43 -7.66 10.02 1.29
N GLU A 44 -8.35 10.79 0.45
CA GLU A 44 -9.24 10.25 -0.58
C GLU A 44 -8.47 9.39 -1.59
N ARG A 45 -7.32 9.88 -2.08
CA ARG A 45 -6.45 9.11 -2.96
C ARG A 45 -5.92 7.84 -2.31
N GLN A 46 -5.54 7.89 -1.02
CA GLN A 46 -5.11 6.70 -0.27
C GLN A 46 -6.24 5.67 -0.15
N LEU A 47 -7.47 6.10 0.15
CA LEU A 47 -8.63 5.22 0.22
C LEU A 47 -8.93 4.57 -1.13
N LEU A 48 -8.89 5.34 -2.22
CA LEU A 48 -9.08 4.82 -3.57
C LEU A 48 -7.98 3.83 -3.97
N LEU A 49 -6.71 4.13 -3.66
CA LEU A 49 -5.59 3.22 -3.91
C LEU A 49 -5.74 1.92 -3.11
N ALA A 50 -6.14 2.01 -1.84
CA ALA A 50 -6.41 0.85 -1.00
C ALA A 50 -7.55 0.00 -1.56
N ARG A 51 -8.65 0.64 -2.00
CA ARG A 51 -9.79 -0.02 -2.65
C ARG A 51 -9.36 -0.76 -3.90
N ILE A 52 -8.60 -0.10 -4.78
CA ILE A 52 -8.11 -0.70 -6.03
C ILE A 52 -7.19 -1.89 -5.75
N ALA A 53 -6.25 -1.74 -4.82
CA ALA A 53 -5.31 -2.81 -4.49
C ALA A 53 -6.03 -4.02 -3.88
N LEU A 54 -6.97 -3.81 -2.95
CA LEU A 54 -7.76 -4.87 -2.37
C LEU A 54 -8.67 -5.53 -3.42
N GLY A 55 -9.37 -4.75 -4.24
CA GLY A 55 -10.23 -5.26 -5.31
C GLY A 55 -9.47 -6.17 -6.27
N LYS A 56 -8.31 -5.72 -6.77
CA LYS A 56 -7.45 -6.53 -7.64
C LYS A 56 -6.99 -7.83 -6.98
N LEU A 57 -6.66 -7.82 -5.69
CA LEU A 57 -6.31 -9.04 -4.96
C LEU A 57 -7.51 -9.99 -4.86
N LEU A 58 -8.69 -9.46 -4.53
CA LEU A 58 -9.93 -10.25 -4.40
C LEU A 58 -10.41 -10.83 -5.74
N GLU A 59 -10.13 -10.17 -6.86
CA GLU A 59 -10.42 -10.65 -8.22
C GLU A 59 -9.46 -11.76 -8.67
N THR A 60 -8.18 -11.67 -8.26
CA THR A 60 -7.12 -12.58 -8.73
C THR A 60 -6.87 -13.76 -7.80
N ARG A 61 -7.42 -13.73 -6.57
CA ARG A 61 -7.27 -14.84 -5.63
C ARG A 61 -8.05 -16.08 -6.09
N PRO A 62 -7.54 -17.29 -5.78
CA PRO A 62 -8.34 -18.50 -5.93
C PRO A 62 -9.62 -18.41 -5.09
N PRO A 63 -10.73 -19.05 -5.52
CA PRO A 63 -11.91 -19.16 -4.69
C PRO A 63 -11.55 -19.84 -3.36
N GLU A 64 -11.81 -19.14 -2.27
CA GLU A 64 -11.56 -19.62 -0.92
C GLU A 64 -12.73 -20.52 -0.45
N PRO A 65 -12.43 -21.62 0.28
CA PRO A 65 -13.42 -22.31 1.08
C PRO A 65 -14.12 -21.33 2.03
N THR A 66 -15.43 -21.52 2.25
CA THR A 66 -16.27 -20.63 3.06
C THR A 66 -15.92 -20.61 4.55
N ASP A 67 -15.09 -21.53 5.01
CA ASP A 67 -14.65 -21.68 6.40
C ASP A 67 -13.27 -21.05 6.68
N VAL A 68 -12.61 -20.46 5.68
CA VAL A 68 -11.31 -19.81 5.87
C VAL A 68 -11.45 -18.55 6.71
N ARG A 69 -10.78 -18.53 7.87
CA ARG A 69 -10.68 -17.35 8.72
C ARG A 69 -9.63 -16.40 8.17
N THR A 70 -10.09 -15.31 7.58
CA THR A 70 -9.23 -14.30 6.96
C THR A 70 -9.08 -13.08 7.85
N ARG A 71 -7.84 -12.62 8.03
CA ARG A 71 -7.50 -11.33 8.64
C ARG A 71 -7.07 -10.36 7.56
N VAL A 72 -7.58 -9.13 7.60
CA VAL A 72 -7.06 -7.99 6.83
C VAL A 72 -6.26 -7.11 7.77
N GLN A 73 -4.95 -7.03 7.53
CA GLN A 73 -4.06 -6.12 8.21
C GLN A 73 -3.76 -4.92 7.32
N VAL A 74 -4.26 -3.74 7.72
CA VAL A 74 -4.02 -2.50 6.99
C VAL A 74 -2.83 -1.75 7.59
N LEU A 75 -1.92 -1.33 6.72
CA LEU A 75 -0.78 -0.48 7.01
C LEU A 75 -1.17 0.97 6.71
N LEU A 76 -1.21 1.79 7.76
CA LEU A 76 -1.55 3.20 7.67
C LEU A 76 -0.30 4.07 7.83
N PRO A 77 -0.27 5.26 7.20
CA PRO A 77 0.82 6.19 7.42
C PRO A 77 1.00 6.57 8.90
N PRO A 78 2.23 6.96 9.33
CA PRO A 78 2.50 7.32 10.71
C PRO A 78 1.55 8.43 11.20
N GLU A 79 0.99 8.27 12.39
CA GLU A 79 0.00 9.20 12.97
C GLU A 79 0.54 10.63 13.07
N ALA A 80 1.84 10.77 13.36
CA ALA A 80 2.48 12.07 13.46
C ALA A 80 2.54 12.84 12.11
N SER A 81 2.44 12.14 10.98
CA SER A 81 2.55 12.73 9.65
C SER A 81 1.26 13.43 9.21
N SER A 82 1.38 14.45 8.35
CA SER A 82 0.24 15.16 7.76
C SER A 82 -0.84 14.23 7.21
N ARG A 83 -0.40 13.24 6.44
CA ARG A 83 -1.27 12.26 5.78
C ARG A 83 -1.86 11.23 6.73
N GLY A 84 -1.11 10.80 7.75
CA GLY A 84 -1.62 9.87 8.77
C GLY A 84 -2.71 10.45 9.65
N ARG A 85 -2.68 11.77 9.92
CA ARG A 85 -3.73 12.47 10.69
C ARG A 85 -5.05 12.61 9.94
N GLN A 86 -5.01 12.59 8.61
CA GLN A 86 -6.20 12.76 7.77
C GLN A 86 -6.92 11.44 7.50
N LEU A 87 -6.33 10.30 7.89
CA LEU A 87 -6.87 8.97 7.62
C LEU A 87 -7.16 8.24 8.93
N THR A 88 -8.44 8.01 9.21
CA THR A 88 -8.90 7.25 10.39
C THR A 88 -9.06 5.77 10.05
N GLN A 89 -8.96 4.91 11.06
CA GLN A 89 -9.21 3.47 10.89
C GLN A 89 -10.66 3.20 10.48
N GLU A 90 -11.60 3.92 11.12
CA GLU A 90 -13.04 3.87 10.80
C GLU A 90 -13.30 4.15 9.31
N ALA A 91 -12.79 5.28 8.79
CA ALA A 91 -13.04 5.67 7.40
C ALA A 91 -12.46 4.66 6.40
N VAL A 92 -11.30 4.06 6.73
CA VAL A 92 -10.71 3.00 5.90
C VAL A 92 -11.58 1.75 5.93
N TRP A 93 -12.02 1.33 7.12
CA TRP A 93 -12.88 0.16 7.28
C TRP A 93 -14.21 0.35 6.53
N GLU A 94 -14.91 1.47 6.77
CA GLU A 94 -16.20 1.78 6.13
C GLU A 94 -16.08 1.78 4.61
N THR A 95 -15.08 2.50 4.08
CA THR A 95 -14.87 2.59 2.62
C THR A 95 -14.61 1.22 1.99
N LEU A 96 -13.79 0.38 2.63
CA LEU A 96 -13.41 -0.91 2.06
C LEU A 96 -14.52 -1.96 2.22
N VAL A 97 -15.26 -1.95 3.33
CA VAL A 97 -16.39 -2.85 3.54
C VAL A 97 -17.58 -2.46 2.66
N GLU A 98 -17.85 -1.17 2.47
CA GLU A 98 -18.86 -0.70 1.51
C GLU A 98 -18.52 -1.17 0.09
N ALA A 99 -17.26 -1.05 -0.33
CA ALA A 99 -16.80 -1.49 -1.64
C ALA A 99 -16.79 -3.03 -1.79
N PHE A 100 -16.50 -3.76 -0.71
CA PHE A 100 -16.36 -5.21 -0.71
C PHE A 100 -17.13 -5.85 0.48
N PRO A 101 -18.47 -5.94 0.41
CA PRO A 101 -19.30 -6.36 1.55
C PRO A 101 -18.95 -7.74 2.13
N ALA A 102 -18.45 -8.66 1.30
CA ALA A 102 -18.01 -9.99 1.74
C ALA A 102 -16.85 -9.93 2.76
N THR A 103 -16.09 -8.83 2.78
CA THR A 103 -14.96 -8.64 3.71
C THR A 103 -15.40 -8.16 5.09
N ALA A 104 -16.68 -7.83 5.29
CA ALA A 104 -17.22 -7.43 6.59
C ALA A 104 -17.05 -8.50 7.68
N ALA A 105 -17.03 -9.77 7.28
CA ALA A 105 -16.86 -10.92 8.18
C ALA A 105 -15.39 -11.21 8.54
N TYR A 106 -14.43 -10.52 7.92
CA TYR A 106 -13.01 -10.73 8.18
C TYR A 106 -12.60 -10.08 9.50
N ALA A 107 -11.52 -10.56 10.11
CA ALA A 107 -10.88 -9.86 11.22
C ALA A 107 -10.09 -8.67 10.68
N TRP A 108 -10.29 -7.48 11.24
CA TRP A 108 -9.59 -6.26 10.79
C TRP A 108 -8.58 -5.79 11.81
N GLY A 109 -7.34 -5.59 11.37
CA GLY A 109 -6.25 -5.01 12.14
C GLY A 109 -5.67 -3.79 11.44
N PHE A 110 -5.22 -2.82 12.22
CA PHE A 110 -4.66 -1.57 11.71
C PHE A 110 -3.33 -1.26 12.39
N THR A 111 -2.27 -1.08 11.61
CA THR A 111 -0.94 -0.76 12.12
C THR A 111 -0.47 0.55 11.53
N ARG A 112 -0.12 1.49 12.41
CA ARG A 112 0.58 2.72 12.04
C ARG A 112 2.07 2.51 12.27
N THR A 113 2.81 2.17 11.22
CA THR A 113 4.24 1.87 11.37
C THR A 113 5.13 2.96 10.76
N ALA A 114 6.08 3.45 11.56
CA ALA A 114 7.23 4.21 11.06
C ALA A 114 8.39 3.30 10.62
N THR A 115 8.38 2.03 11.06
CA THR A 115 9.44 1.03 10.83
C THR A 115 9.24 0.20 9.56
N GLY A 116 8.07 0.30 8.92
CA GLY A 116 7.79 -0.25 7.59
C GLY A 116 6.91 -1.52 7.60
N GLY A 117 6.41 -1.89 6.41
CA GLY A 117 5.44 -2.97 6.25
C GLY A 117 5.96 -4.38 6.56
N VAL A 118 7.27 -4.60 6.48
CA VAL A 118 7.89 -5.89 6.83
C VAL A 118 7.81 -6.15 8.33
N GLN A 119 8.07 -5.13 9.17
CA GLN A 119 7.94 -5.30 10.62
C GLN A 119 6.48 -5.58 11.00
N ALA A 120 5.54 -4.84 10.42
CA ALA A 120 4.11 -5.09 10.65
C ALA A 120 3.69 -6.51 10.22
N LEU A 121 4.29 -7.06 9.17
CA LEU A 121 4.10 -8.46 8.80
C LEU A 121 4.65 -9.39 9.89
N ILE A 122 5.90 -9.19 10.33
CA ILE A 122 6.54 -10.00 11.38
C ILE A 122 5.68 -9.99 12.64
N ASP A 123 5.18 -8.82 13.06
CA ASP A 123 4.36 -8.68 14.26
C ASP A 123 3.04 -9.46 14.14
N CYS A 124 2.43 -9.48 12.94
CA CYS A 124 1.23 -10.29 12.71
C CYS A 124 1.52 -11.79 12.73
N LEU A 125 2.72 -12.21 12.32
CA LEU A 125 3.13 -13.61 12.27
C LEU A 125 3.70 -14.11 13.60
N ALA A 126 3.84 -13.25 14.60
CA ALA A 126 4.42 -13.61 15.88
C ALA A 126 3.55 -14.63 16.63
N PRO A 127 4.15 -15.57 17.41
CA PRO A 127 3.42 -16.59 18.17
C PRO A 127 2.34 -16.01 19.09
N GLU A 128 2.57 -14.82 19.65
CA GLU A 128 1.62 -14.12 20.51
C GLU A 128 0.37 -13.62 19.75
N ALA A 129 0.47 -13.46 18.43
CA ALA A 129 -0.66 -13.15 17.54
C ALA A 129 -1.40 -14.41 17.05
N GLU A 130 -0.94 -15.62 17.42
CA GLU A 130 -1.58 -16.89 17.02
C GLU A 130 -2.91 -17.14 17.73
N GLU A 131 -3.19 -16.46 18.85
CA GLU A 131 -4.45 -16.61 19.59
C GLU A 131 -5.70 -16.28 18.74
N GLU A 132 -5.53 -15.51 17.67
CA GLU A 132 -6.63 -15.10 16.78
C GLU A 132 -7.06 -16.19 15.77
N ASN A 133 -6.32 -17.30 15.65
CA ASN A 133 -6.66 -18.48 14.82
C ASN A 133 -7.13 -18.15 13.39
N TRP A 134 -6.50 -17.17 12.74
CA TRP A 134 -6.70 -16.90 11.30
C TRP A 134 -5.83 -17.85 10.45
N GLN A 135 -6.31 -18.21 9.27
CA GLN A 135 -5.62 -19.12 8.33
C GLN A 135 -5.01 -18.37 7.14
N GLN A 136 -5.56 -17.20 6.84
CA GLN A 136 -5.12 -16.31 5.79
C GLN A 136 -4.95 -14.88 6.31
N LEU A 137 -3.90 -14.23 5.83
CA LEU A 137 -3.57 -12.85 6.13
C LEU A 137 -3.50 -12.05 4.83
N ILE A 138 -4.34 -11.04 4.72
CA ILE A 138 -4.24 -10.01 3.68
C ILE A 138 -3.49 -8.83 4.30
N LEU A 139 -2.28 -8.55 3.80
CA LEU A 139 -1.60 -7.28 4.08
C LEU A 139 -1.96 -6.26 3.02
N LEU A 140 -2.51 -5.12 3.45
CA LEU A 140 -2.89 -4.01 2.58
C LEU A 140 -2.14 -2.75 3.01
N GLY A 141 -1.46 -2.09 2.08
CA GLY A 141 -0.85 -0.79 2.32
C GLY A 141 -1.17 0.17 1.20
N ALA A 142 -1.48 1.42 1.54
CA ALA A 142 -1.61 2.52 0.60
C ALA A 142 -0.96 3.76 1.20
N ASP A 143 -0.17 4.48 0.41
CA ASP A 143 0.40 5.76 0.82
C ASP A 143 0.38 6.76 -0.34
N SER A 144 0.26 8.03 0.03
CA SER A 144 0.37 9.17 -0.88
C SER A 144 1.33 10.19 -0.30
N LEU A 145 2.40 10.45 -1.03
CA LEU A 145 3.35 11.52 -0.72
C LEU A 145 3.11 12.78 -1.56
N LEU A 146 2.08 12.77 -2.41
CA LEU A 146 1.77 13.86 -3.35
C LEU A 146 0.84 14.90 -2.72
N ASP A 147 1.35 15.63 -1.74
CA ASP A 147 0.73 16.85 -1.25
C ASP A 147 1.77 17.86 -0.80
N ALA A 148 1.45 19.15 -0.91
CA ALA A 148 2.42 20.21 -0.62
C ALA A 148 3.01 20.11 0.79
N ARG A 149 2.22 19.71 1.79
CA ARG A 149 2.67 19.61 3.18
C ARG A 149 3.59 18.41 3.38
N THR A 150 3.27 17.27 2.79
CA THR A 150 4.15 16.08 2.85
C THR A 150 5.44 16.30 2.09
N VAL A 151 5.38 16.87 0.88
CA VAL A 151 6.59 17.20 0.10
C VAL A 151 7.47 18.20 0.86
N LEU A 152 6.88 19.27 1.41
CA LEU A 152 7.65 20.23 2.21
C LEU A 152 8.29 19.58 3.44
N ALA A 153 7.56 18.73 4.17
CA ALA A 153 8.10 18.02 5.33
C ALA A 153 9.26 17.07 4.95
N LEU A 154 9.15 16.36 3.83
CA LEU A 154 10.23 15.52 3.30
C LEU A 154 11.44 16.35 2.88
N ALA A 155 11.22 17.51 2.26
CA ALA A 155 12.29 18.43 1.87
C ALA A 155 13.05 18.97 3.09
N GLN A 156 12.31 19.45 4.11
CA GLN A 156 12.87 19.96 5.36
C GLN A 156 13.66 18.90 6.13
N ALA A 157 13.24 17.64 6.04
CA ALA A 157 13.95 16.51 6.62
C ALA A 157 15.14 16.01 5.76
N ASN A 158 15.47 16.68 4.65
CA ASN A 158 16.48 16.26 3.67
C ASN A 158 16.26 14.83 3.15
N ARG A 159 14.98 14.42 3.04
CA ARG A 159 14.59 13.07 2.61
C ARG A 159 14.23 12.98 1.15
N ILE A 160 14.07 14.10 0.43
CA ILE A 160 13.75 14.09 -1.00
C ILE A 160 14.99 13.75 -1.83
N MET A 161 14.80 12.94 -2.87
CA MET A 161 15.84 12.67 -3.84
C MET A 161 16.19 13.95 -4.61
N THR A 162 17.47 14.31 -4.63
CA THR A 162 17.99 15.42 -5.42
C THR A 162 19.20 14.98 -6.24
N ALA A 163 19.66 15.82 -7.17
CA ALA A 163 20.88 15.53 -7.92
C ALA A 163 22.12 15.31 -7.02
N GLY A 164 22.17 15.99 -5.86
CA GLY A 164 23.23 15.81 -4.85
C GLY A 164 22.94 14.72 -3.81
N ALA A 165 21.72 14.18 -3.77
CA ALA A 165 21.28 13.19 -2.79
C ALA A 165 20.45 12.09 -3.47
N GLY A 166 21.14 11.19 -4.19
CA GLY A 166 20.51 10.10 -4.96
C GLY A 166 19.89 8.97 -4.15
N GLN A 167 19.97 9.01 -2.81
CA GLN A 167 19.35 8.03 -1.90
C GLN A 167 18.06 8.54 -1.26
N GLY A 168 17.56 9.70 -1.69
CA GLY A 168 16.31 10.26 -1.17
C GLY A 168 15.07 9.60 -1.79
N ILE A 169 13.91 10.04 -1.32
CA ILE A 169 12.59 9.62 -1.76
C ILE A 169 12.17 10.46 -2.96
N VAL A 170 11.67 9.81 -4.01
CA VAL A 170 10.88 10.47 -5.05
C VAL A 170 9.42 10.42 -4.58
N PRO A 171 8.77 11.56 -4.29
CA PRO A 171 7.37 11.56 -3.87
C PRO A 171 6.49 10.94 -4.95
N GLY A 172 5.62 10.03 -4.52
CA GLY A 172 4.68 9.35 -5.37
C GLY A 172 3.55 8.78 -4.52
N GLU A 173 2.70 7.99 -5.17
CA GLU A 173 1.60 7.31 -4.51
C GLU A 173 1.60 5.86 -4.97
N ALA A 174 1.27 4.96 -4.05
CA ALA A 174 1.21 3.55 -4.35
C ALA A 174 0.30 2.84 -3.36
N ALA A 175 -0.28 1.74 -3.81
CA ALA A 175 -0.84 0.74 -2.91
C ALA A 175 -0.43 -0.67 -3.36
N GLY A 176 -0.45 -1.57 -2.40
CA GLY A 176 -0.21 -2.98 -2.61
C GLY A 176 -1.04 -3.80 -1.63
N ALA A 177 -1.56 -4.92 -2.13
CA ALA A 177 -2.26 -5.91 -1.32
C ALA A 177 -1.64 -7.28 -1.61
N VAL A 178 -1.37 -8.05 -0.56
CA VAL A 178 -0.83 -9.42 -0.67
C VAL A 178 -1.61 -10.36 0.24
N ALA A 179 -1.93 -11.55 -0.25
CA ALA A 179 -2.52 -12.62 0.54
C ALA A 179 -1.46 -13.65 0.90
N LEU A 180 -1.41 -14.05 2.17
CA LEU A 180 -0.51 -15.06 2.72
C LEU A 180 -1.36 -16.15 3.39
N THR A 181 -1.04 -17.42 3.15
CA THR A 181 -1.71 -18.58 3.73
C THR A 181 -0.74 -19.36 4.63
N ARG A 182 -1.21 -19.89 5.75
CA ARG A 182 -0.38 -20.63 6.72
C ARG A 182 0.01 -22.06 6.29
N THR A 183 -0.51 -22.59 5.17
CA THR A 183 -0.25 -23.97 4.71
C THR A 183 0.54 -24.00 3.38
N PRO A 184 1.62 -24.79 3.25
CA PRO A 184 2.41 -24.87 2.00
C PRO A 184 1.66 -25.66 0.92
N GLY A 185 1.60 -25.15 -0.32
CA GLY A 185 1.22 -26.01 -1.47
C GLY A 185 0.73 -25.35 -2.75
N ALA A 186 0.29 -24.09 -2.75
CA ALA A 186 0.03 -23.34 -3.98
C ALA A 186 0.73 -22.00 -3.89
N GLN A 187 1.58 -21.70 -4.87
CA GLN A 187 2.28 -20.42 -4.92
C GLN A 187 1.29 -19.26 -4.84
N PRO A 188 1.57 -18.19 -4.07
CA PRO A 188 0.81 -16.96 -4.20
C PRO A 188 0.93 -16.49 -5.66
N VAL A 189 -0.20 -16.26 -6.30
CA VAL A 189 -0.26 -15.69 -7.66
C VAL A 189 0.44 -14.34 -7.59
N ARG A 190 1.50 -14.18 -8.38
CA ARG A 190 2.19 -12.90 -8.53
C ARG A 190 1.22 -11.95 -9.24
N ALA A 191 0.68 -10.99 -8.50
CA ALA A 191 0.00 -9.82 -9.04
C ALA A 191 0.99 -8.80 -9.61
#